data_AF-A0A0C2VYG1-F1
#
_entry.id   AF-A0A0C2VYG1-F1
#
_cell.length_a   1.000
_cell.length_b   1.000
_cell.length_c   1.000
_cell.angle_alpha   90.00
_cell.angle_beta   90.00
_cell.angle_gamma   90.00
#
_symmetry.space_group_name_H-M   'P 1'
#
loop_
_entity.id
_entity.type
_entity.pdbx_description
1 polymer ?
#
loop_
_entity_poly.entity_id
_entity_poly.type
_entity_poly.pdbx_seq_one_letter_code
_entity_poly.pdbx_strand_id
1 'polypeptide(L)'
;MLAIAWDTSAIALERTSFPMLEMVYIYLPPNLYGSHSLSIWDMPHLRAVSLEGPNVAACMNFLFAVQSRIEYLRISTNNTYGSERMLPHAGDFTRLTSVFIAVYHGSFRVASFLPTLIQSINAPQLRCVGFYGIRPADHPTNELIGYVNMAINTYRKLGTIHLEGSEELMQRGGTLLEGAVTNWCKGGLQVNVRCGTTWTMYTA
;
A
#
# COMPACT_ATOMS: atom_id res chain seq x y z
N MET A 1 16.12 15.75 -3.09
CA MET A 1 14.79 15.10 -3.07
C MET A 1 13.75 16.17 -3.31
N LEU A 2 13.12 16.18 -4.49
CA LEU A 2 12.03 17.09 -4.80
C LEU A 2 10.72 16.31 -4.67
N ALA A 3 9.83 16.78 -3.79
CA ALA A 3 8.55 16.16 -3.49
C ALA A 3 7.44 17.20 -3.66
N ILE A 4 6.33 16.79 -4.27
CA ILE A 4 5.15 17.64 -4.44
C ILE A 4 3.94 16.91 -3.85
N ALA A 5 3.14 17.63 -3.07
CA ALA A 5 1.82 17.22 -2.63
C ALA A 5 0.78 17.92 -3.51
N TRP A 6 -0.02 17.13 -4.24
CA TRP A 6 -0.97 17.64 -5.22
C TRP A 6 -2.41 17.31 -4.82
N ASP A 7 -3.26 18.32 -4.72
CA ASP A 7 -4.72 18.16 -4.73
C ASP A 7 -5.21 18.22 -6.17
N THR A 8 -5.88 17.16 -6.60
CA THR A 8 -6.15 16.90 -8.01
C THR A 8 -7.24 17.79 -8.62
N SER A 9 -7.90 18.60 -7.80
CA SER A 9 -8.70 19.75 -8.24
C SER A 9 -7.90 20.71 -9.14
N ALA A 10 -6.57 20.66 -9.08
CA ALA A 10 -5.64 21.44 -9.88
C ALA A 10 -4.79 20.62 -10.87
N ILE A 11 -5.10 19.34 -11.17
CA ILE A 11 -4.35 18.60 -12.21
C ILE A 11 -4.44 19.42 -13.50
N ALA A 12 -3.30 19.94 -13.95
CA ALA A 12 -3.20 20.52 -15.28
C ALA A 12 -3.63 19.44 -16.29
N LEU A 13 -4.71 19.71 -17.02
CA LEU A 13 -5.16 18.87 -18.14
C LEU A 13 -4.15 18.86 -19.29
N GLU A 14 -3.10 19.67 -19.18
CA GLU A 14 -2.02 19.81 -20.14
C GLU A 14 -0.81 18.97 -19.75
N ARG A 15 -0.08 18.50 -20.76
CA ARG A 15 1.18 17.81 -20.55
C ARG A 15 2.16 18.72 -19.83
N THR A 16 2.62 18.28 -18.66
CA THR A 16 3.54 19.03 -17.81
C THR A 16 4.79 18.19 -17.58
N SER A 17 5.97 18.81 -17.63
CA SER A 17 7.25 18.12 -17.40
C SER A 17 7.81 18.50 -16.04
N PHE A 18 8.21 17.49 -15.27
CA PHE A 18 8.88 17.64 -13.98
C PHE A 18 10.19 16.83 -14.00
N PRO A 19 11.24 17.35 -14.64
CA PRO A 19 12.44 16.57 -14.96
C PRO A 19 13.21 16.11 -13.72
N MET A 20 13.08 16.80 -12.57
CA MET A 20 13.80 16.50 -11.32
C MET A 20 12.91 15.85 -10.24
N LEU A 21 11.64 15.57 -10.54
CA LEU A 21 10.70 15.04 -9.55
C LEU A 21 10.99 13.57 -9.28
N GLU A 22 11.25 13.24 -8.01
CA GLU A 22 11.57 11.87 -7.58
C GLU A 22 10.42 11.23 -6.79
N MET A 23 9.64 12.05 -6.09
CA MET A 23 8.54 11.62 -5.24
C MET A 23 7.29 12.46 -5.49
N VAL A 24 6.14 11.80 -5.53
CA VAL A 24 4.85 12.49 -5.62
C VAL A 24 3.86 11.96 -4.59
N TYR A 25 3.15 12.89 -3.96
CA TYR A 25 1.99 12.62 -3.11
C TYR A 25 0.74 13.17 -3.78
N ILE A 26 -0.29 12.34 -3.94
CA ILE A 26 -1.48 12.71 -4.71
C ILE A 26 -2.73 12.26 -3.98
N TYR A 27 -3.67 13.18 -3.81
CA TYR A 27 -5.02 12.91 -3.33
C TYR A 27 -6.01 12.80 -4.50
N LEU A 28 -6.52 11.60 -4.75
CA LEU A 28 -7.57 11.30 -5.73
C LEU A 28 -8.94 11.49 -5.04
N PRO A 29 -9.76 12.48 -5.43
CA PRO A 29 -11.08 12.69 -4.90
C PRO A 29 -12.04 11.61 -5.43
N PRO A 30 -13.16 11.40 -4.73
CA PRO A 30 -14.13 10.36 -5.07
C PRO A 30 -14.67 10.41 -6.50
N ASN A 31 -14.69 11.59 -7.12
CA ASN A 31 -15.32 11.80 -8.42
C ASN A 31 -14.39 11.53 -9.63
N LEU A 32 -13.09 11.30 -9.40
CA LEU A 32 -12.14 11.00 -10.48
C LEU A 32 -12.13 9.50 -10.78
N TYR A 33 -13.06 9.06 -11.62
CA TYR A 33 -13.13 7.69 -12.10
C TYR A 33 -12.45 7.54 -13.47
N GLY A 34 -11.27 6.92 -13.49
CA GLY A 34 -10.71 6.26 -14.68
C GLY A 34 -10.17 7.12 -15.83
N SER A 35 -10.29 8.45 -15.78
CA SER A 35 -9.83 9.34 -16.86
C SER A 35 -8.44 9.96 -16.63
N HIS A 36 -7.87 9.82 -15.43
CA HIS A 36 -6.57 10.42 -15.10
C HIS A 36 -5.52 9.36 -14.80
N SER A 37 -4.33 9.58 -15.33
CA SER A 37 -3.16 8.73 -15.18
C SER A 37 -1.93 9.62 -15.15
N LEU A 38 -0.87 9.18 -14.48
CA LEU A 38 0.43 9.87 -14.50
C LEU A 38 1.05 9.99 -15.89
N SER A 39 0.46 9.38 -16.93
CA SER A 39 0.90 9.52 -18.33
C SER A 39 0.92 10.95 -18.87
N ILE A 40 0.16 11.88 -18.28
CA ILE A 40 0.16 13.30 -18.69
C ILE A 40 1.38 14.07 -18.18
N TRP A 41 2.14 13.49 -17.26
CA TRP A 41 3.31 14.14 -16.67
C TRP A 41 4.59 13.41 -17.10
N ASP A 42 5.55 14.16 -17.63
CA ASP A 42 6.88 13.63 -17.90
C ASP A 42 7.74 13.75 -16.64
N MET A 43 8.01 12.60 -16.00
CA MET A 43 8.74 12.51 -14.74
C MET A 43 9.80 11.40 -14.84
N PRO A 44 10.95 11.65 -15.51
CA PRO A 44 11.94 10.62 -15.82
C PRO A 44 12.63 10.03 -14.58
N HIS A 45 12.68 10.78 -13.47
CA HIS A 45 13.33 10.38 -12.22
C HIS A 45 12.34 9.92 -11.12
N LEU A 46 11.05 9.81 -11.44
CA LEU A 46 10.05 9.39 -10.46
C LEU A 46 10.33 7.96 -9.99
N ARG A 47 10.50 7.81 -8.68
CA ARG A 47 10.77 6.54 -8.00
C ARG A 47 9.85 6.27 -6.82
N ALA A 48 9.18 7.28 -6.28
CA ALA A 48 8.29 7.12 -5.13
C ALA A 48 6.92 7.75 -5.39
N VAL A 49 5.86 6.98 -5.14
CA VAL A 49 4.50 7.46 -5.28
C VAL A 49 3.71 7.15 -4.02
N SER A 50 3.02 8.14 -3.49
CA SER A 50 2.02 8.00 -2.45
C SER A 50 0.68 8.48 -2.96
N LEU A 51 -0.28 7.57 -3.06
CA LEU A 51 -1.65 7.86 -3.46
C LEU A 51 -2.58 7.73 -2.28
N GLU A 52 -3.46 8.70 -2.11
CA GLU A 52 -4.67 8.59 -1.32
C GLU A 52 -5.86 8.63 -2.26
N GLY A 53 -6.77 7.68 -2.19
CA GLY A 53 -7.89 7.61 -3.13
C GLY A 53 -9.13 6.91 -2.60
N PRO A 54 -10.25 6.98 -3.34
CA PRO A 54 -11.55 6.48 -2.89
C PRO A 54 -11.65 4.96 -2.96
N ASN A 55 -10.89 4.35 -3.87
CA ASN A 55 -10.79 2.91 -4.05
C ASN A 55 -9.50 2.56 -4.80
N VAL A 56 -9.17 1.28 -4.80
CA VAL A 56 -7.89 0.79 -5.30
C VAL A 56 -7.83 0.65 -6.80
N ALA A 57 -8.95 0.35 -7.45
CA ALA A 57 -8.98 0.35 -8.91
C ALA A 57 -8.59 1.74 -9.46
N ALA A 58 -9.08 2.82 -8.84
CA ALA A 58 -8.70 4.18 -9.18
C ALA A 58 -7.19 4.42 -8.96
N CYS A 59 -6.65 4.04 -7.80
CA CYS A 59 -5.22 4.17 -7.53
C CYS A 59 -4.36 3.39 -8.53
N MET A 60 -4.70 2.13 -8.83
CA MET A 60 -3.94 1.29 -9.75
C MET A 60 -4.01 1.80 -11.20
N ASN A 61 -5.18 2.25 -11.66
CA ASN A 61 -5.32 2.89 -12.97
C ASN A 61 -4.43 4.13 -13.09
N PHE A 62 -4.36 4.92 -12.02
CA PHE A 62 -3.58 6.15 -12.00
C PHE A 62 -2.06 5.87 -12.15
N LEU A 63 -1.60 4.74 -11.61
CA LEU A 63 -0.18 4.31 -11.61
C LEU A 63 0.29 3.63 -12.89
N PHE A 64 -0.62 3.21 -13.78
CA PHE A 64 -0.30 2.33 -14.91
C PHE A 64 0.89 2.81 -15.76
N ALA A 65 1.01 4.13 -15.97
CA ALA A 65 2.07 4.71 -16.80
C ALA A 65 3.46 4.72 -16.14
N VAL A 66 3.56 4.56 -14.82
CA VAL A 66 4.81 4.70 -14.05
C VAL A 66 5.21 3.44 -13.28
N GLN A 67 4.36 2.39 -13.29
CA GLN A 67 4.55 1.16 -12.51
C GLN A 67 5.93 0.51 -12.65
N SER A 68 6.52 0.51 -13.85
CA SER A 68 7.83 -0.11 -14.10
C SER A 68 9.03 0.72 -13.63
N ARG A 69 8.80 1.95 -13.18
CA ARG A 69 9.87 2.89 -12.75
C ARG A 69 9.95 3.04 -11.24
N ILE A 70 8.82 2.88 -10.55
CA ILE A 70 8.73 3.19 -9.12
C ILE A 70 9.36 2.10 -8.26
N GLU A 71 10.04 2.54 -7.21
CA GLU A 71 10.72 1.73 -6.19
C GLU A 71 9.91 1.69 -4.89
N TYR A 72 9.15 2.76 -4.62
CA TYR A 72 8.31 2.93 -3.44
C TYR A 72 6.87 3.25 -3.85
N LEU A 73 5.92 2.51 -3.27
CA LEU A 73 4.50 2.75 -3.44
C LEU A 73 3.80 2.79 -2.09
N ARG A 74 3.08 3.87 -1.81
CA ARG A 74 2.09 3.94 -0.74
C ARG A 74 0.71 4.11 -1.33
N ILE A 75 -0.23 3.28 -0.93
CA ILE A 75 -1.65 3.41 -1.27
C ILE A 75 -2.44 3.57 0.02
N SER A 76 -3.19 4.66 0.10
CA SER A 76 -4.14 4.95 1.15
C SER A 76 -5.54 4.95 0.57
N THR A 77 -6.49 4.28 1.22
CA THR A 77 -7.87 4.22 0.78
C THR A 77 -8.84 4.08 1.95
N ASN A 78 -10.05 4.63 1.79
CA ASN A 78 -11.17 4.38 2.70
C ASN A 78 -12.16 3.35 2.13
N ASN A 79 -11.89 2.82 0.93
CA ASN A 79 -12.66 1.80 0.20
C ASN A 79 -14.18 1.91 0.38
N THR A 80 -14.70 3.13 0.24
CA THR A 80 -16.11 3.46 0.50
C THR A 80 -17.03 3.06 -0.65
N TYR A 81 -16.50 2.95 -1.88
CA TYR A 81 -17.29 2.68 -3.07
C TYR A 81 -16.89 1.34 -3.71
N GLY A 82 -17.74 0.35 -3.46
CA GLY A 82 -17.64 -0.97 -4.05
C GLY A 82 -17.76 -0.92 -5.57
N SER A 83 -16.72 -1.39 -6.24
CA SER A 83 -16.95 -2.27 -7.36
C SER A 83 -15.86 -3.32 -7.35
N GLU A 84 -16.25 -4.58 -7.20
CA GLU A 84 -15.45 -5.78 -7.53
C GLU A 84 -15.20 -5.86 -9.05
N ARG A 85 -15.17 -4.72 -9.75
CA ARG A 85 -14.71 -4.68 -11.13
C ARG A 85 -13.26 -5.10 -11.07
N MET A 86 -12.96 -6.15 -11.82
CA MET A 86 -11.63 -6.71 -12.04
C MET A 86 -10.61 -5.59 -11.92
N LEU A 87 -9.71 -5.68 -10.93
CA LEU A 87 -8.54 -4.82 -10.97
C LEU A 87 -7.95 -5.04 -12.37
N PRO A 88 -7.74 -3.97 -13.16
CA PRO A 88 -7.05 -4.13 -14.43
C PRO A 88 -5.76 -4.88 -14.12
N HIS A 89 -5.36 -5.81 -15.00
CA HIS A 89 -4.08 -6.52 -14.84
C HIS A 89 -3.01 -5.51 -14.47
N ALA A 90 -2.67 -5.49 -13.19
CA ALA A 90 -1.74 -4.54 -12.65
C ALA A 90 -0.42 -4.90 -13.31
N GLY A 91 0.13 -3.95 -14.06
CA GLY A 91 1.30 -4.24 -14.86
C GLY A 91 2.52 -4.47 -13.98
N ASP A 92 3.60 -4.88 -14.62
CA ASP A 92 4.78 -5.34 -13.90
C ASP A 92 5.49 -4.19 -13.19
N PHE A 93 5.48 -4.24 -11.86
CA PHE A 93 6.21 -3.34 -11.00
C PHE A 93 7.65 -3.84 -10.87
N THR A 94 8.43 -3.76 -11.95
CA THR A 94 9.76 -4.39 -12.05
C THR A 94 10.87 -3.78 -11.19
N ARG A 95 10.65 -2.59 -10.63
CA ARG A 95 11.61 -1.89 -9.75
C ARG A 95 11.12 -1.72 -8.31
N LEU A 96 9.87 -2.09 -8.04
CA LEU A 96 9.24 -1.85 -6.74
C LEU A 96 9.90 -2.70 -5.66
N THR A 97 10.45 -2.05 -4.65
CA THR A 97 11.10 -2.70 -3.49
C THR A 97 10.25 -2.59 -2.23
N SER A 98 9.40 -1.58 -2.14
CA SER A 98 8.62 -1.28 -0.94
C SER A 98 7.18 -0.89 -1.26
N VAL A 99 6.22 -1.55 -0.62
CA VAL A 99 4.79 -1.26 -0.72
C VAL A 99 4.22 -1.01 0.67
N PHE A 100 3.45 0.05 0.83
CA PHE A 100 2.78 0.39 2.08
C PHE A 100 1.29 0.64 1.82
N ILE A 101 0.43 -0.11 2.48
CA ILE A 101 -1.02 -0.07 2.28
C ILE A 101 -1.66 0.46 3.55
N ALA A 102 -2.32 1.61 3.45
CA ALA A 102 -3.04 2.25 4.53
C ALA A 102 -4.55 2.15 4.30
N VAL A 103 -5.29 1.77 5.33
CA VAL A 103 -6.75 1.76 5.33
C VAL A 103 -7.23 2.72 6.40
N TYR A 104 -7.93 3.78 6.00
CA TYR A 104 -8.51 4.75 6.93
C TYR A 104 -10.01 4.45 7.11
N HIS A 105 -10.45 4.56 8.36
CA HIS A 105 -11.83 4.47 8.88
C HIS A 105 -12.97 4.28 7.86
N GLY A 106 -13.79 3.26 8.10
CA GLY A 106 -15.23 3.35 7.80
C GLY A 106 -15.83 2.44 6.73
N SER A 107 -15.33 1.23 6.45
CA SER A 107 -16.12 0.30 5.63
C SER A 107 -15.76 -1.19 5.73
N PHE A 108 -16.83 -1.99 5.77
CA PHE A 108 -16.99 -3.46 5.85
C PHE A 108 -16.23 -4.32 4.82
N ARG A 109 -15.33 -3.77 3.99
CA ARG A 109 -14.80 -4.45 2.77
C ARG A 109 -13.28 -4.56 2.65
N VAL A 110 -12.52 -4.41 3.73
CA VAL A 110 -11.06 -4.68 3.69
C VAL A 110 -10.78 -6.16 3.36
N ALA A 111 -11.69 -7.06 3.76
CA ALA A 111 -11.63 -8.51 3.56
C ALA A 111 -11.43 -8.95 2.10
N SER A 112 -12.07 -8.28 1.15
CA SER A 112 -11.91 -8.58 -0.27
C SER A 112 -10.82 -7.72 -0.94
N PHE A 113 -10.54 -6.53 -0.40
CA PHE A 113 -9.62 -5.59 -1.01
C PHE A 113 -8.14 -5.98 -0.84
N LEU A 114 -7.68 -6.19 0.39
CA LEU A 114 -6.24 -6.43 0.65
C LEU A 114 -5.69 -7.64 -0.11
N PRO A 115 -6.39 -8.79 -0.15
CA PRO A 115 -5.96 -9.92 -0.96
C PRO A 115 -5.80 -9.57 -2.45
N THR A 116 -6.79 -8.88 -3.00
CA THR A 116 -6.80 -8.51 -4.42
C THR A 116 -5.65 -7.56 -4.74
N LEU A 117 -5.36 -6.59 -3.86
CA LEU A 117 -4.22 -5.68 -4.05
C LEU A 117 -2.89 -6.43 -3.98
N ILE A 118 -2.69 -7.28 -2.97
CA ILE A 118 -1.48 -8.10 -2.81
C ILE A 118 -1.25 -8.96 -4.05
N GLN A 119 -2.30 -9.55 -4.62
CA GLN A 119 -2.19 -10.39 -5.81
C GLN A 119 -1.98 -9.58 -7.10
N SER A 120 -2.50 -8.36 -7.15
CA SER A 120 -2.37 -7.50 -8.33
C SER A 120 -0.95 -6.93 -8.49
N ILE A 121 -0.24 -6.62 -7.41
CA ILE A 121 1.11 -6.05 -7.50
C ILE A 121 2.10 -7.15 -7.90
N ASN A 122 2.42 -7.24 -9.20
CA ASN A 122 3.49 -8.13 -9.66
C ASN A 122 4.87 -7.48 -9.44
N ALA A 123 5.50 -7.78 -8.30
CA ALA A 123 6.81 -7.26 -7.90
C ALA A 123 7.70 -8.37 -7.32
N PRO A 124 8.36 -9.21 -8.15
CA PRO A 124 9.17 -10.34 -7.66
C PRO A 124 10.41 -9.93 -6.86
N GLN A 125 10.83 -8.67 -6.96
CA GLN A 125 11.94 -8.08 -6.21
C GLN A 125 11.50 -7.34 -4.93
N LEU A 126 10.21 -7.35 -4.58
CA LEU A 126 9.70 -6.67 -3.40
C LEU A 126 10.35 -7.22 -2.13
N ARG A 127 10.86 -6.30 -1.29
CA ARG A 127 11.58 -6.61 -0.05
C ARG A 127 10.85 -6.15 1.20
N CYS A 128 9.97 -5.15 1.07
CA CYS A 128 9.28 -4.53 2.17
C CYS A 128 7.78 -4.40 1.87
N VAL A 129 6.95 -4.85 2.80
CA VAL A 129 5.50 -4.61 2.79
C VAL A 129 5.11 -3.97 4.11
N GLY A 130 4.21 -2.99 4.08
CA GLY A 130 3.61 -2.48 5.30
C GLY A 130 2.10 -2.35 5.22
N PHE A 131 1.46 -2.50 6.37
CA PHE A 131 0.03 -2.38 6.56
C PHE A 131 -0.25 -1.36 7.66
N TYR A 132 -1.08 -0.36 7.37
CA TYR A 132 -1.33 0.80 8.22
C TYR A 132 -2.83 0.98 8.44
N GLY A 133 -3.23 1.35 9.66
CA GLY A 133 -4.61 1.73 9.98
C GLY A 133 -5.60 0.56 10.04
N ILE A 134 -5.12 -0.69 10.11
CA ILE A 134 -5.97 -1.89 10.21
C ILE A 134 -6.37 -2.11 11.68
N ARG A 135 -7.60 -1.71 12.04
CA ARG A 135 -8.10 -1.78 13.41
C ARG A 135 -8.76 -3.13 13.75
N PRO A 136 -8.59 -3.67 14.96
CA PRO A 136 -9.27 -4.88 15.44
C PRO A 136 -10.80 -4.79 15.46
N ALA A 137 -11.35 -3.61 15.76
CA ALA A 137 -12.80 -3.42 15.79
C ALA A 137 -13.46 -3.64 14.42
N ASP A 138 -12.70 -3.40 13.34
CA ASP A 138 -13.15 -3.60 11.96
C ASP A 138 -12.76 -5.00 11.42
N HIS A 139 -11.80 -5.68 12.05
CA HIS A 139 -11.20 -6.94 11.58
C HIS A 139 -10.86 -7.91 12.71
N PRO A 140 -11.41 -9.14 12.72
CA PRO A 140 -10.94 -10.16 13.65
C PRO A 140 -9.44 -10.45 13.42
N THR A 141 -8.70 -10.69 14.51
CA THR A 141 -7.26 -10.97 14.60
C THR A 141 -6.69 -11.87 13.50
N ASN A 142 -7.46 -12.86 13.04
CA ASN A 142 -7.02 -13.81 12.04
C ASN A 142 -6.87 -13.20 10.63
N GLU A 143 -7.55 -12.09 10.33
CA GLU A 143 -7.51 -11.47 9.00
C GLU A 143 -6.17 -10.79 8.71
N LEU A 144 -5.64 -9.99 9.64
CA LEU A 144 -4.34 -9.33 9.46
C LEU A 144 -3.22 -10.35 9.28
N ILE A 145 -3.20 -11.38 10.14
CA ILE A 145 -2.26 -12.51 10.04
C ILE A 145 -2.40 -13.18 8.67
N GLY A 146 -3.63 -13.37 8.18
CA GLY A 146 -3.94 -13.89 6.85
C GLY A 146 -3.33 -13.04 5.74
N TYR A 147 -3.49 -11.72 5.76
CA TYR A 147 -2.92 -10.82 4.75
C TYR A 147 -1.39 -10.79 4.78
N VAL A 148 -0.79 -10.81 5.96
CA VAL A 148 0.67 -10.89 6.10
C VAL A 148 1.20 -12.21 5.52
N ASN A 149 0.59 -13.34 5.89
CA ASN A 149 0.96 -14.65 5.34
C ASN A 149 0.77 -14.69 3.81
N MET A 150 -0.28 -14.07 3.29
CA MET A 150 -0.48 -13.93 1.86
C MET A 150 0.65 -13.14 1.21
N ALA A 151 1.04 -11.99 1.77
CA ALA A 151 2.17 -11.20 1.28
C ALA A 151 3.49 -12.00 1.30
N ILE A 152 3.76 -12.75 2.36
CA ILE A 152 4.95 -13.63 2.47
C ILE A 152 4.95 -14.69 1.35
N ASN A 153 3.79 -15.30 1.07
CA ASN A 153 3.66 -16.33 0.04
C ASN A 153 3.77 -15.77 -1.39
N THR A 154 3.23 -14.57 -1.62
CA THR A 154 3.26 -13.88 -2.90
C THR A 154 4.66 -13.33 -3.21
N TYR A 155 5.30 -12.68 -2.24
CA TYR A 155 6.57 -11.97 -2.42
C TYR A 155 7.74 -12.76 -1.83
N ARG A 156 8.33 -13.63 -2.65
CA ARG A 156 9.37 -14.57 -2.20
C ARG A 156 10.66 -13.93 -1.65
N LYS A 157 10.91 -12.65 -1.95
CA LYS A 157 12.08 -11.89 -1.47
C LYS A 157 11.76 -10.94 -0.32
N LEU A 158 10.57 -11.05 0.26
CA LEU A 158 10.16 -10.22 1.38
C LEU A 158 11.10 -10.46 2.58
N GLY A 159 11.74 -9.39 3.04
CA GLY A 159 12.63 -9.41 4.21
C GLY A 159 12.11 -8.57 5.36
N THR A 160 11.15 -7.66 5.11
CA THR A 160 10.65 -6.73 6.13
C THR A 160 9.15 -6.55 6.05
N ILE A 161 8.49 -6.60 7.20
CA ILE A 161 7.06 -6.28 7.36
C ILE A 161 6.93 -5.10 8.31
N HIS A 162 6.14 -4.10 7.94
CA HIS A 162 5.74 -2.99 8.82
C HIS A 162 4.25 -3.10 9.15
N LEU A 163 3.90 -3.04 10.42
CA LEU A 163 2.52 -3.06 10.90
C LEU A 163 2.29 -1.82 11.75
N GLU A 164 1.29 -1.01 11.40
CA GLU A 164 0.93 0.20 12.14
C GLU A 164 -0.59 0.29 12.27
N GLY A 165 -1.06 0.72 13.45
CA GLY A 165 -2.46 1.12 13.61
C GLY A 165 -3.34 0.13 14.37
N SER A 166 -3.04 -0.10 15.64
CA SER A 166 -3.88 0.34 16.77
C SER A 166 -3.11 0.05 18.05
N GLU A 167 -3.40 0.76 19.13
CA GLU A 167 -2.84 0.48 20.47
C GLU A 167 -3.13 -0.96 20.95
N GLU A 168 -4.03 -1.65 20.25
CA GLU A 168 -4.55 -2.97 20.56
C GLU A 168 -3.83 -4.10 19.81
N LEU A 169 -2.98 -3.84 18.80
CA LEU A 169 -2.31 -4.90 18.00
C LEU A 169 -1.62 -5.97 18.87
N MET A 170 -1.02 -5.57 19.99
CA MET A 170 -0.24 -6.43 20.89
C MET A 170 -0.83 -6.59 22.30
N GLN A 171 -1.95 -5.94 22.63
CA GLN A 171 -2.57 -6.05 23.96
C GLN A 171 -3.47 -7.30 24.03
N ARG A 172 -3.84 -7.76 25.25
CA ARG A 172 -4.68 -8.95 25.46
C ARG A 172 -5.99 -8.84 24.67
N GLY A 173 -6.14 -9.60 23.59
CA GLY A 173 -7.27 -9.52 22.64
C GLY A 173 -6.96 -8.83 21.32
N GLY A 174 -5.69 -8.51 21.07
CA GLY A 174 -5.21 -7.80 19.88
C GLY A 174 -5.24 -8.57 18.58
N THR A 175 -5.04 -7.84 17.47
CA THR A 175 -5.02 -8.39 16.10
C THR A 175 -3.73 -9.14 15.72
N LEU A 176 -2.68 -9.07 16.53
CA LEU A 176 -1.42 -9.72 16.25
C LEU A 176 -1.03 -10.69 17.37
N LEU A 177 -0.98 -11.98 17.02
CA LEU A 177 -0.55 -13.03 17.94
C LEU A 177 0.98 -13.07 17.98
N GLU A 178 1.56 -13.02 19.18
CA GLU A 178 3.02 -13.12 19.41
C GLU A 178 3.62 -14.37 18.74
N GLY A 179 2.88 -15.50 18.76
CA GLY A 179 3.28 -16.72 18.06
C GLY A 179 3.38 -16.56 16.54
N ALA A 180 2.52 -15.76 15.92
CA ALA A 180 2.59 -15.47 14.49
C ALA A 180 3.83 -14.63 14.16
N VAL A 181 4.09 -13.57 14.94
CA VAL A 181 5.29 -12.72 14.79
C VAL A 181 6.56 -13.53 14.95
N THR A 182 6.61 -14.38 15.98
CA THR A 182 7.74 -15.28 16.23
C THR A 182 7.97 -16.22 15.06
N ASN A 183 6.91 -16.78 14.48
CA ASN A 183 7.02 -17.67 13.32
C ASN A 183 7.54 -16.95 12.07
N TRP A 184 7.10 -15.71 11.82
CA TRP A 184 7.64 -14.90 10.73
C TRP A 184 9.12 -14.59 10.93
N CYS A 185 9.51 -14.21 12.15
CA CYS A 185 10.90 -13.95 12.51
C CYS A 185 11.78 -15.18 12.29
N LYS A 186 11.32 -16.37 12.72
CA LYS A 186 12.01 -17.65 12.44
C LYS A 186 12.15 -17.95 10.94
N GLY A 187 11.24 -17.44 10.12
CA GLY A 187 11.31 -17.48 8.66
C GLY A 187 12.30 -16.47 8.04
N GLY A 188 13.01 -15.69 8.86
CA GLY A 188 14.00 -14.70 8.42
C GLY A 188 13.44 -13.30 8.17
N LEU A 189 12.19 -13.03 8.56
CA LEU A 189 11.59 -11.70 8.39
C LEU A 189 11.92 -10.78 9.57
N GLN A 190 12.26 -9.53 9.28
CA GLN A 190 12.21 -8.45 10.26
C GLN A 190 10.78 -7.91 10.33
N VAL A 191 10.22 -7.82 11.54
CA VAL A 191 8.85 -7.32 11.75
C VAL A 191 8.91 -6.05 12.59
N ASN A 192 8.47 -4.94 12.02
CA ASN A 192 8.39 -3.64 12.69
C ASN A 192 6.93 -3.37 13.03
N VAL A 193 6.59 -3.27 14.32
CA VAL A 193 5.22 -3.02 14.79
C VAL A 193 5.17 -1.66 15.47
N ARG A 194 4.27 -0.79 15.05
CA ARG A 194 3.98 0.48 15.71
C ARG A 194 2.73 0.38 16.56
N CYS A 195 2.90 0.58 17.86
CA CYS A 195 1.81 0.71 18.83
C CYS A 195 1.84 2.13 19.40
N GLY A 196 0.86 2.96 19.01
CA GLY A 196 0.87 4.39 19.32
C GLY A 196 2.08 5.11 18.69
N THR A 197 2.90 5.76 19.52
CA THR A 197 4.09 6.50 19.06
C THR A 197 5.35 5.65 18.95
N THR A 198 5.36 4.43 19.52
CA THR A 198 6.57 3.60 19.63
C THR A 198 6.62 2.52 18.56
N TRP A 199 7.77 2.37 17.90
CA TRP A 199 8.08 1.25 17.03
C TRP A 199 8.82 0.18 17.82
N THR A 200 8.31 -1.04 17.78
CA THR A 200 8.97 -2.24 18.30
C THR A 200 9.44 -3.08 17.12
N MET A 201 10.71 -3.48 17.14
CA MET A 201 11.31 -4.35 16.14
C MET A 201 11.41 -5.77 16.68
N TYR A 202 11.00 -6.73 15.87
CA TYR A 202 11.16 -8.15 16.12
C TYR A 202 12.04 -8.74 15.01
N THR A 203 13.00 -9.56 15.43
CA THR A 203 13.89 -10.33 14.57
C THR A 203 14.02 -11.75 15.13
N ALA A 204 14.56 -12.67 14.33
CA ALA A 204 14.86 -14.03 14.78
C ALA A 204 15.88 -14.04 15.93
#